data_AF-A0A6L4ZKQ0-F1
#
_entry.id   AF-A0A6L4ZKQ0-F1
#
_cell.length_a   1.000
_cell.length_b   1.000
_cell.length_c   1.000
_cell.angle_alpha   90.00
_cell.angle_beta   90.00
_cell.angle_gamma   90.00
#
_symmetry.space_group_name_H-M   'P 1'
#
loop_
_entity.id
_entity.type
_entity.pdbx_description
1 polymer ?
#
loop_
_entity_poly.entity_id
_entity_poly.type
_entity_poly.pdbx_seq_one_letter_code
_entity_poly.pdbx_strand_id
1 'polypeptide(L)'
;MILTEVEIQEAIKQAKAAFPSFSEWEYNNEVNDSYCGFSLWGELAIKDNDSITQYFFVTLDSYKDKWCGHLSIGKPCYFWSSADVGDANLLDTQPCKALEDALLALKGEIAALFKILLP
;
A
#
# COMPACT_ATOMS: atom_id res chain seq x y z
N MET A 1 3.53 4.88 14.18
CA MET A 1 4.20 6.14 14.52
C MET A 1 3.37 7.30 13.99
N ILE A 2 3.45 8.50 14.56
CA ILE A 2 2.85 9.69 13.95
C ILE A 2 3.97 10.50 13.32
N LEU A 3 3.78 10.90 12.06
CA LEU A 3 4.76 11.68 11.32
C LEU A 3 4.50 13.18 11.46
N THR A 4 5.56 13.98 11.41
CA THR A 4 5.47 15.42 11.21
C THR A 4 5.10 15.74 9.77
N GLU A 5 4.59 16.95 9.51
CA GLU A 5 4.24 17.38 8.15
C GLU A 5 5.38 17.19 7.14
N VAL A 6 6.62 17.48 7.55
CA VAL A 6 7.80 17.31 6.69
C VAL A 6 8.03 15.84 6.35
N GLU A 7 7.91 14.95 7.33
CA GLU A 7 8.06 13.51 7.13
C GLU A 7 6.93 12.93 6.27
N ILE A 8 5.70 13.43 6.42
CA ILE A 8 4.56 13.04 5.56
C ILE A 8 4.85 13.40 4.10
N GLN A 9 5.25 14.65 3.83
CA GLN A 9 5.54 15.09 2.47
C GLN A 9 6.69 14.30 1.84
N GLU A 10 7.73 14.00 2.62
CA GLU A 10 8.84 13.17 2.13
C GLU A 10 8.38 11.72 1.88
N ALA A 11 7.56 11.13 2.76
CA ALA A 11 7.01 9.80 2.57
C ALA A 11 6.15 9.70 1.29
N ILE A 12 5.27 10.69 1.06
CA ILE A 12 4.44 10.78 -0.16
C ILE A 12 5.33 10.87 -1.40
N LYS A 13 6.36 11.71 -1.36
CA LYS A 13 7.29 11.88 -2.48
C LYS A 13 8.05 10.59 -2.79
N GLN A 14 8.56 9.90 -1.77
CA GLN A 14 9.24 8.62 -1.95
C GLN A 14 8.31 7.54 -2.51
N ALA A 15 7.08 7.45 -2.00
CA ALA A 15 6.11 6.46 -2.46
C ALA A 15 5.68 6.71 -3.92
N LYS A 16 5.44 7.97 -4.31
CA LYS A 16 5.16 8.35 -5.71
C LYS A 16 6.33 8.04 -6.63
N ALA A 17 7.56 8.28 -6.19
CA ALA A 17 8.76 7.93 -6.95
C ALA A 17 8.92 6.40 -7.07
N ALA A 18 8.55 5.67 -6.03
CA ALA A 18 8.61 4.21 -6.02
C ALA A 18 7.55 3.59 -6.93
N PHE A 19 6.33 4.11 -6.93
CA PHE A 19 5.17 3.56 -7.65
C PHE A 19 4.57 4.61 -8.60
N PRO A 20 5.27 4.97 -9.70
CA PRO A 20 4.87 6.08 -10.57
C PRO A 20 3.58 5.83 -11.35
N SER A 21 3.15 4.58 -11.47
CA SER A 21 1.88 4.21 -12.11
C SER A 21 0.67 4.33 -11.19
N PHE A 22 0.89 4.53 -9.88
CA PHE A 22 -0.19 4.70 -8.92
C PHE A 22 -0.52 6.19 -8.74
N SER A 23 -1.81 6.50 -8.64
CA SER A 23 -2.39 7.83 -8.52
C SER A 23 -3.26 7.95 -7.25
N GLU A 24 -3.98 9.07 -7.11
CA GLU A 24 -4.93 9.31 -5.99
C GLU A 24 -4.34 8.99 -4.61
N TRP A 25 -3.13 9.51 -4.36
CA TRP A 25 -2.43 9.24 -3.12
C TRP A 25 -3.09 9.94 -1.94
N GLU A 26 -3.45 9.16 -0.93
CA GLU A 26 -4.07 9.61 0.31
C GLU A 26 -3.28 9.09 1.51
N TYR A 27 -3.42 9.77 2.65
CA TYR A 27 -2.79 9.36 3.89
C TYR A 27 -3.70 9.58 5.09
N ASN A 28 -3.45 8.81 6.13
CA ASN A 28 -3.98 9.02 7.48
C ASN A 28 -2.79 9.13 8.43
N ASN A 29 -2.85 10.05 9.38
CA ASN A 29 -1.79 10.25 10.38
C ASN A 29 -2.39 10.37 11.77
N GLU A 30 -3.07 9.31 12.20
CA GLU A 30 -3.78 9.26 13.48
C GLU A 30 -3.62 7.90 14.16
N VAL A 31 -3.76 7.88 15.49
CA VAL A 31 -3.89 6.64 16.25
C VAL A 31 -5.31 6.56 16.80
N ASN A 32 -6.07 5.57 16.36
CA ASN A 32 -7.43 5.26 16.81
C ASN A 32 -7.73 3.76 16.61
N ASP A 33 -8.99 3.32 16.82
CA ASP A 33 -9.36 1.90 16.72
C ASP A 33 -9.17 1.30 15.31
N SER A 34 -9.12 2.16 14.28
CA SER A 34 -8.95 1.76 12.88
C SER A 34 -7.54 1.97 12.35
N TYR A 35 -6.75 2.87 12.96
CA TYR A 35 -5.43 3.27 12.47
C TYR A 35 -4.40 3.27 13.60
N CYS A 36 -3.25 2.64 13.36
CA CYS A 36 -2.20 2.48 14.37
C CYS A 36 -1.04 3.47 14.20
N GLY A 37 -1.27 4.58 13.50
CA GLY A 37 -0.26 5.58 13.17
C GLY A 37 -0.44 6.12 11.75
N PHE A 38 0.67 6.52 11.15
CA PHE A 38 0.74 6.92 9.76
C PHE A 38 0.45 5.76 8.82
N SER A 39 -0.36 6.02 7.80
CA SER A 39 -0.66 5.13 6.69
C SER A 39 -0.76 5.96 5.41
N LEU A 40 -0.23 5.45 4.31
CA LEU A 40 -0.18 6.10 3.00
C LEU A 40 -0.55 5.08 1.94
N TRP A 41 -1.46 5.42 1.04
CA TRP A 41 -1.84 4.52 -0.05
C TRP A 41 -1.97 5.25 -1.37
N GLY A 42 -1.74 4.50 -2.44
CA GLY A 42 -1.97 4.94 -3.81
C GLY A 42 -2.79 3.89 -4.55
N GLU A 43 -3.52 4.34 -5.57
CA GLU A 43 -4.43 3.53 -6.37
C GLU A 43 -3.88 3.27 -7.78
N LEU A 44 -4.05 2.06 -8.29
CA LEU A 44 -3.84 1.69 -9.68
C LEU A 44 -5.13 1.07 -10.24
N ALA A 45 -5.80 1.81 -11.12
CA ALA A 45 -6.95 1.32 -11.85
C ALA A 45 -6.53 0.59 -13.14
N ILE A 46 -6.82 -0.71 -13.23
CA ILE A 46 -6.62 -1.51 -14.45
C ILE A 46 -7.99 -1.78 -15.07
N LYS A 47 -8.18 -1.27 -16.28
CA LYS A 47 -9.39 -1.50 -17.07
C LYS A 47 -9.11 -2.50 -18.18
N ASP A 48 -9.78 -3.64 -18.15
CA ASP A 48 -9.87 -4.50 -19.33
C ASP A 48 -11.08 -4.05 -20.16
N ASN A 49 -10.97 -4.16 -21.49
CA ASN A 49 -11.87 -3.51 -22.45
C ASN A 49 -13.34 -3.93 -22.31
N ASP A 50 -13.62 -5.08 -21.68
CA ASP A 50 -14.97 -5.64 -21.50
C ASP A 50 -15.32 -6.00 -20.03
N SER A 51 -14.52 -5.60 -19.02
CA SER A 51 -14.73 -6.01 -17.62
C SER A 51 -14.92 -4.85 -16.63
N ILE A 52 -15.28 -5.21 -15.40
CA ILE A 52 -15.24 -4.32 -14.23
C ILE A 52 -13.79 -3.85 -14.03
N THR A 53 -13.60 -2.55 -13.79
CA THR A 53 -12.30 -1.97 -13.44
C THR A 53 -11.78 -2.62 -12.16
N GLN A 54 -10.55 -3.13 -12.20
CA GLN A 54 -9.86 -3.66 -11.03
C GLN A 54 -9.01 -2.56 -10.41
N TYR A 55 -9.19 -2.33 -9.12
CA TYR A 55 -8.45 -1.31 -8.37
C TYR A 55 -7.44 -2.00 -7.47
N PHE A 56 -6.16 -1.80 -7.76
CA PHE A 56 -5.07 -2.25 -6.90
C PHE A 56 -4.63 -1.09 -6.01
N PHE A 57 -4.29 -1.41 -4.77
CA PHE A 57 -3.78 -0.44 -3.82
C PHE A 57 -2.45 -0.90 -3.27
N VAL A 58 -1.47 -0.01 -3.27
CA VAL A 58 -0.30 -0.15 -2.40
C VAL A 58 -0.58 0.63 -1.13
N THR A 59 -0.30 0.04 0.02
CA THR A 59 -0.44 0.71 1.33
C THR A 59 0.86 0.56 2.10
N LEU A 60 1.33 1.66 2.70
CA LEU A 60 2.48 1.71 3.60
C LEU A 60 1.98 2.21 4.96
N ASP A 61 2.18 1.44 6.02
CA ASP A 61 1.79 1.86 7.37
C ASP A 61 2.94 1.76 8.36
N SER A 62 2.77 2.43 9.48
CA SER A 62 3.78 2.60 10.53
C SER A 62 3.44 1.88 11.85
N TYR A 63 2.94 0.65 11.79
CA TYR A 63 2.57 -0.12 12.99
C TYR A 63 3.75 -0.34 13.96
N LYS A 64 3.58 0.05 15.23
CA LYS A 64 4.58 -0.15 16.31
C LYS A 64 5.98 0.34 15.94
N ASP A 65 6.06 1.51 15.33
CA ASP A 65 7.30 2.16 14.89
C ASP A 65 8.12 1.34 13.88
N LYS A 66 7.42 0.50 13.12
CA LYS A 66 7.95 -0.22 11.98
C LYS A 66 7.13 0.08 10.75
N TRP A 67 7.77 0.04 9.61
CA TRP A 67 7.14 0.18 8.31
C TRP A 67 6.77 -1.18 7.75
N CYS A 68 5.57 -1.26 7.19
CA CYS A 68 5.09 -2.40 6.42
C CYS A 68 4.59 -1.90 5.06
N GLY A 69 4.53 -2.82 4.09
CA GLY A 69 3.98 -2.58 2.78
C GLY A 69 3.01 -3.67 2.40
N HIS A 70 1.92 -3.27 1.75
CA HIS A 70 0.80 -4.14 1.41
C HIS A 70 0.41 -3.93 -0.04
N LEU A 71 -0.01 -5.00 -0.72
CA LEU A 71 -0.79 -4.90 -1.95
C LEU A 71 -2.17 -5.50 -1.69
N SER A 72 -3.20 -4.75 -2.02
CA SER A 72 -4.59 -5.21 -1.97
C SER A 72 -5.32 -4.89 -3.27
N ILE A 73 -6.45 -5.55 -3.48
CA ILE A 73 -7.41 -5.25 -4.54
C ILE A 73 -8.73 -4.78 -3.91
N GLY A 74 -9.43 -3.87 -4.59
CA GLY A 74 -10.73 -3.32 -4.21
C GLY A 74 -10.62 -2.12 -3.26
N LYS A 75 -9.82 -2.24 -2.18
CA LYS A 75 -9.59 -1.17 -1.20
C LYS A 75 -8.15 -1.15 -0.67
N PRO A 76 -7.64 -0.01 -0.17
CA PRO A 76 -6.39 0.02 0.58
C PRO A 76 -6.46 -0.87 1.82
N CYS A 77 -5.31 -1.36 2.26
CA CYS A 77 -5.24 -2.30 3.38
C CYS A 77 -5.66 -1.62 4.69
N TYR A 78 -6.82 -2.00 5.24
CA TYR A 78 -7.22 -1.65 6.62
C TYR A 78 -7.95 -2.80 7.29
N PHE A 79 -7.23 -3.49 8.20
CA PHE A 79 -7.58 -4.57 9.15
C PHE A 79 -8.55 -5.71 8.73
N TRP A 80 -9.40 -5.54 7.72
CA TRP A 80 -10.48 -6.43 7.29
C TRP A 80 -10.77 -6.15 5.80
N SER A 81 -10.08 -6.85 4.89
CA SER A 81 -10.61 -6.98 3.52
C SER A 81 -11.85 -7.89 3.60
N SER A 82 -13.01 -7.40 3.16
CA SER A 82 -14.19 -8.26 3.06
C SER A 82 -14.16 -8.99 1.72
N ALA A 83 -13.83 -10.27 1.75
CA ALA A 83 -13.79 -11.11 0.55
C ALA A 83 -15.16 -11.14 -0.18
N ASP A 84 -16.26 -10.94 0.56
CA ASP A 84 -17.62 -10.96 0.03
C ASP A 84 -17.94 -9.76 -0.90
N VAL A 85 -17.11 -8.70 -0.90
CA VAL A 85 -17.28 -7.54 -1.79
C VAL A 85 -16.20 -7.46 -2.87
N GLY A 86 -15.37 -8.50 -3.01
CA GLY A 86 -14.27 -8.54 -3.98
C GLY A 86 -12.99 -7.83 -3.52
N ASP A 87 -12.94 -7.40 -2.26
CA ASP A 87 -11.72 -6.86 -1.64
C ASP A 87 -10.84 -8.02 -1.17
N ALA A 88 -9.53 -7.98 -1.48
CA ALA A 88 -8.60 -8.98 -0.98
C ALA A 88 -7.23 -8.40 -0.67
N ASN A 89 -6.63 -8.84 0.44
CA ASN A 89 -5.22 -8.66 0.69
C ASN A 89 -4.42 -9.68 -0.12
N LEU A 90 -3.44 -9.21 -0.90
CA LEU A 90 -2.66 -10.05 -1.82
C LEU A 90 -1.28 -10.40 -1.25
N LEU A 91 -0.63 -9.46 -0.57
CA LEU A 91 0.69 -9.65 0.01
C LEU A 91 0.97 -8.62 1.10
N ASP A 92 1.81 -9.03 2.05
CA ASP A 92 2.33 -8.21 3.14
C ASP A 92 3.85 -8.36 3.17
N THR A 93 4.57 -7.25 3.36
CA THR A 93 6.01 -7.28 3.64
C THR A 93 6.28 -7.51 5.13
N GLN A 94 7.49 -7.97 5.45
CA GLN A 94 7.92 -8.05 6.83
C GLN A 94 8.18 -6.65 7.41
N PRO A 95 7.83 -6.39 8.69
CA PRO A 95 8.04 -5.09 9.32
C PRO A 95 9.53 -4.69 9.34
N CYS A 96 9.86 -3.51 8.81
CA CYS A 96 11.21 -2.95 8.78
C CYS A 96 11.30 -1.59 9.48
N LYS A 97 12.51 -1.03 9.60
CA LYS A 97 12.72 0.22 10.35
C LYS A 97 12.58 1.47 9.49
N ALA A 98 12.90 1.37 8.20
CA ALA A 98 12.91 2.50 7.28
C ALA A 98 11.81 2.35 6.21
N LEU A 99 11.31 3.48 5.73
CA LEU A 99 10.31 3.54 4.66
C LEU A 99 10.89 3.00 3.35
N GLU A 100 12.13 3.35 3.04
CA GLU A 100 12.84 2.92 1.85
C GLU A 100 12.94 1.39 1.77
N ASP A 101 13.16 0.73 2.91
CA ASP A 101 13.19 -0.73 3.02
C ASP A 101 11.81 -1.34 2.74
N ALA A 102 10.74 -0.74 3.26
CA ALA A 102 9.37 -1.20 3.03
C ALA A 102 8.98 -1.07 1.56
N LEU A 103 9.33 0.06 0.93
CA LEU A 103 9.12 0.30 -0.50
C LEU A 103 9.87 -0.73 -1.36
N LEU A 104 11.14 -0.99 -1.03
CA LEU A 104 11.96 -1.94 -1.77
C LEU A 104 11.47 -3.38 -1.59
N ALA A 105 11.11 -3.78 -0.37
CA ALA A 105 10.52 -5.07 -0.08
C ALA A 105 9.20 -5.26 -0.86
N LEU A 106 8.31 -4.26 -0.83
CA LEU A 106 7.01 -4.32 -1.49
C LEU A 106 7.16 -4.49 -3.01
N LYS A 107 8.08 -3.74 -3.63
CA LYS A 107 8.42 -3.93 -5.05
C LYS A 107 8.91 -5.33 -5.35
N GLY A 108 9.77 -5.87 -4.49
CA GLY A 108 10.32 -7.22 -4.63
C GLY A 108 9.22 -8.28 -4.60
N GLU A 109 8.32 -8.19 -3.62
CA GLU A 109 7.18 -9.12 -3.47
C GLU A 109 6.20 -9.01 -4.65
N ILE A 110 5.86 -7.80 -5.08
CA ILE A 110 5.01 -7.58 -6.27
C ILE A 110 5.64 -8.21 -7.52
N ALA A 111 6.93 -7.95 -7.74
CA ALA A 111 7.64 -8.52 -8.89
C ALA A 111 7.70 -10.06 -8.84
N ALA A 112 7.90 -10.63 -7.65
CA ALA A 112 7.90 -12.07 -7.44
C ALA A 112 6.52 -12.68 -7.72
N LEU A 113 5.45 -12.05 -7.23
CA LEU A 113 4.07 -12.46 -7.48
C LEU A 113 3.76 -12.48 -8.98
N PHE A 114 4.04 -11.39 -9.69
CA PHE A 114 3.77 -11.33 -11.13
C PHE A 114 4.62 -12.31 -11.92
N LYS A 115 5.86 -12.58 -11.51
CA LYS A 115 6.69 -13.61 -12.15
C LYS A 115 6.11 -15.02 -12.02
N ILE A 116 5.34 -15.29 -10.97
CA ILE A 116 4.66 -16.58 -10.77
C ILE A 116 3.36 -16.64 -11.56
N LEU A 117 2.61 -15.53 -11.61
CA LEU A 117 1.26 -15.47 -12.21
C LEU A 117 1.27 -15.25 -13.72
N LEU A 118 2.28 -14.56 -14.26
CA LEU A 118 2.40 -14.26 -15.68
C LEU A 118 3.49 -15.16 -16.30
N PRO A 119 3.15 -15.99 -17.31
CA PRO A 119 4.08 -16.88 -17.98
C PRO A 119 5.11 -16.16 -18.86
#